data_AF-A0A511R2T7-F1
#
_entry.id   AF-A0A511R2T7-F1
#
_cell.length_a   1.000
_cell.length_b   1.000
_cell.length_c   1.000
_cell.angle_alpha   90.00
_cell.angle_beta   90.00
_cell.angle_gamma   90.00
#
_symmetry.space_group_name_H-M   'P 1'
#
loop_
_entity.id
_entity.type
_entity.pdbx_description
1 polymer ?
#
loop_
_entity_poly.entity_id
_entity_poly.type
_entity_poly.pdbx_seq_one_letter_code
_entity_poly.pdbx_strand_id
1 'polypeptide(L)'
;MIIKLEDMITALRRELALRKNVYRRRIAEGRMKPEEAAREYATMLAVMLTLRDVLEGGVAVAKEVEPEDFTRHQDRLTHPIKAQ
;
A
#
# COMPACT_ATOMS: atom_id res chain seq x y z
N MET A 1 13.59 -9.93 -15.94
CA MET A 1 12.14 -10.21 -15.87
C MET A 1 11.42 -8.87 -15.94
N ILE A 2 10.47 -8.70 -16.87
CA ILE A 2 9.69 -7.47 -17.02
C ILE A 2 8.25 -7.81 -16.62
N ILE A 3 7.65 -7.00 -15.75
CA ILE A 3 6.25 -7.14 -15.33
C ILE A 3 5.47 -6.00 -15.96
N LYS A 4 4.42 -6.31 -16.71
CA LYS A 4 3.60 -5.28 -17.37
C LYS A 4 2.57 -4.70 -16.39
N LEU A 5 2.12 -3.48 -16.63
CA LEU A 5 1.10 -2.83 -15.79
C LEU A 5 -0.20 -3.64 -15.76
N GLU A 6 -0.59 -4.24 -16.88
CA GLU A 6 -1.74 -5.13 -17.01
C GLU A 6 -1.63 -6.36 -16.10
N ASP A 7 -0.41 -6.92 -15.99
CA ASP A 7 -0.13 -8.05 -15.11
C ASP A 7 -0.23 -7.63 -13.64
N MET A 8 0.28 -6.44 -13.29
CA MET A 8 0.15 -5.87 -11.94
C MET A 8 -1.32 -5.62 -11.57
N ILE A 9 -2.10 -5.01 -12.46
CA ILE A 9 -3.54 -4.77 -12.26
C ILE A 9 -4.28 -6.10 -12.08
N THR A 10 -3.94 -7.11 -12.90
CA THR A 10 -4.53 -8.45 -12.79
C THR A 10 -4.19 -9.10 -11.46
N ALA A 11 -2.95 -9.00 -11.00
CA ALA A 11 -2.52 -9.50 -9.70
C ALA A 11 -3.27 -8.80 -8.55
N LEU A 12 -3.38 -7.46 -8.60
CA LEU A 12 -4.09 -6.68 -7.58
C LEU A 12 -5.58 -7.01 -7.50
N ARG A 13 -6.24 -7.26 -8.64
CA ARG A 13 -7.64 -7.71 -8.65
C ARG A 13 -7.82 -9.03 -7.91
N ARG A 14 -6.91 -9.99 -8.12
CA ARG A 14 -6.92 -11.28 -7.40
C ARG A 14 -6.67 -11.08 -5.91
N GLU A 15 -5.70 -10.25 -5.56
CA GLU A 15 -5.35 -9.94 -4.17
C GLU A 15 -6.52 -9.28 -3.42
N LEU A 16 -7.19 -8.31 -4.03
CA LEU A 16 -8.39 -7.67 -3.46
C LEU A 16 -9.52 -8.69 -3.23
N ALA A 17 -9.72 -9.62 -4.16
CA ALA A 17 -10.71 -10.69 -4.00
C ALA A 17 -10.35 -11.65 -2.85
N LEU A 18 -9.08 -12.04 -2.74
CA LEU A 18 -8.57 -12.89 -1.66
C LEU A 18 -8.72 -12.21 -0.29
N ARG A 19 -8.31 -10.94 -0.19
CA ARG A 19 -8.38 -10.14 1.04
C ARG A 19 -9.79 -10.02 1.59
N LYS A 20 -10.82 -9.88 0.74
CA LYS A 20 -12.22 -9.87 1.21
C LYS A 20 -12.56 -11.11 2.04
N ASN A 21 -12.12 -12.28 1.60
CA ASN A 21 -12.39 -13.54 2.28
C ASN A 21 -11.50 -13.72 3.51
N VAL A 22 -10.20 -13.44 3.37
CA VAL A 22 -9.23 -13.58 4.46
C VAL A 22 -9.53 -12.62 5.61
N TYR A 23 -9.80 -11.34 5.32
CA TYR A 23 -10.10 -10.35 6.35
C TYR A 23 -11.40 -10.65 7.06
N ARG A 24 -12.46 -11.04 6.33
CA ARG A 24 -13.72 -11.47 6.95
C ARG A 24 -13.48 -12.58 7.97
N ARG A 25 -12.68 -13.59 7.61
CA ARG A 25 -12.32 -14.69 8.51
C ARG A 25 -11.49 -14.19 9.71
N ARG A 26 -10.47 -13.37 9.49
CA ARG A 26 -9.62 -12.84 10.56
C ARG A 26 -10.39 -11.97 11.54
N ILE A 27 -11.35 -11.18 11.07
CA ILE A 27 -12.27 -10.40 11.91
C ILE A 27 -13.13 -11.33 12.78
N ALA A 28 -13.72 -12.37 12.18
CA ALA A 28 -14.51 -13.35 12.92
C ALA A 28 -13.68 -14.11 13.97
N GLU A 29 -12.39 -14.34 13.70
CA GLU A 29 -11.44 -14.96 14.64
C GLU A 29 -10.89 -13.97 15.68
N GLY A 30 -11.28 -12.68 15.65
CA GLY A 30 -10.75 -11.64 16.55
C GLY A 30 -9.29 -11.28 16.30
N ARG A 31 -8.72 -11.68 15.16
CA ARG A 31 -7.30 -11.50 14.78
C ARG A 31 -7.06 -10.24 13.94
N MET A 32 -8.11 -9.48 13.62
CA MET A 32 -8.03 -8.24 12.85
C MET A 32 -9.23 -7.36 13.19
N LYS A 33 -9.02 -6.05 13.30
CA LYS A 33 -10.13 -5.10 13.52
C LYS A 33 -10.82 -4.77 12.19
N PRO A 34 -12.15 -4.56 12.16
CA PRO A 34 -12.87 -4.15 10.95
C PRO A 34 -12.29 -2.90 10.29
N GLU A 35 -11.87 -1.92 11.10
CA GLU A 35 -11.32 -0.65 10.63
C GLU A 35 -9.94 -0.83 9.97
N GLU A 36 -9.14 -1.76 10.48
CA GLU A 36 -7.84 -2.13 9.93
C GLU A 36 -8.01 -2.82 8.57
N ALA A 37 -8.90 -3.81 8.49
CA ALA A 37 -9.25 -4.48 7.24
C ALA A 37 -9.76 -3.51 6.18
N ALA A 38 -10.62 -2.56 6.56
CA ALA A 38 -11.16 -1.54 5.67
C ALA A 38 -10.05 -0.62 5.14
N ARG A 39 -9.14 -0.18 6.02
CA ARG A 39 -7.99 0.65 5.65
C ARG A 39 -7.07 -0.06 4.67
N GLU A 40 -6.65 -1.29 4.98
CA GLU A 40 -5.76 -2.06 4.10
C GLU A 40 -6.41 -2.34 2.74
N TYR A 41 -7.70 -2.68 2.73
CA TYR A 41 -8.44 -2.89 1.48
C TYR A 41 -8.51 -1.60 0.64
N ALA A 42 -8.82 -0.47 1.28
CA ALA A 42 -8.89 0.84 0.61
C ALA A 42 -7.54 1.26 0.02
N THR A 43 -6.44 1.06 0.74
CA THR A 43 -5.08 1.34 0.25
C THR A 43 -4.77 0.50 -0.99
N MET A 44 -5.07 -0.80 -0.97
CA MET A 44 -4.80 -1.67 -2.10
C MET A 44 -5.67 -1.32 -3.32
N LEU A 45 -6.92 -0.93 -3.09
CA LEU A 45 -7.82 -0.44 -4.12
C LEU A 45 -7.29 0.85 -4.76
N ALA A 46 -6.82 1.79 -3.95
CA ALA A 46 -6.24 3.05 -4.44
C ALA A 46 -5.03 2.79 -5.34
N VAL A 47 -4.13 1.88 -4.95
CA VAL A 47 -2.97 1.49 -5.77
C VAL A 47 -3.42 0.92 -7.12
N MET A 48 -4.40 0.03 -7.13
CA MET A 48 -4.92 -0.55 -8.39
C MET A 48 -5.51 0.53 -9.30
N LEU A 49 -6.25 1.50 -8.75
CA LEU A 49 -6.80 2.62 -9.51
C LEU A 49 -5.70 3.50 -10.10
N THR A 50 -4.67 3.84 -9.31
CA THR A 50 -3.52 4.58 -9.81
C THR A 50 -2.83 3.86 -10.96
N LEU A 51 -2.60 2.54 -10.86
CA LEU A 51 -1.99 1.78 -11.96
C LEU A 51 -2.86 1.75 -13.21
N ARG A 52 -4.19 1.68 -13.05
CA ARG A 52 -5.12 1.75 -14.18
C ARG A 52 -5.03 3.12 -14.84
N ASP A 53 -5.05 4.19 -14.05
CA ASP A 53 -4.99 5.55 -14.59
C ASP A 53 -3.63 5.81 -15.27
N VAL A 54 -2.52 5.23 -14.78
CA VAL A 54 -1.21 5.24 -15.46
C VAL A 54 -1.27 4.50 -16.81
N LEU A 55 -1.86 3.30 -16.83
CA LEU A 55 -2.01 2.50 -18.06
C LEU A 55 -2.84 3.23 -19.12
N GLU A 56 -3.89 3.92 -18.70
CA GLU A 56 -4.77 4.73 -19.56
C GLU A 56 -4.13 6.07 -19.98
N GLY A 57 -2.91 6.36 -19.54
CA GLY A 57 -2.19 7.60 -19.85
C GLY A 57 -2.68 8.82 -19.06
N GLY A 58 -3.50 8.62 -18.03
CA GLY A 58 -4.16 9.66 -17.24
C GLY A 58 -3.35 10.23 -16.08
N VAL A 59 -2.17 9.68 -15.76
CA VAL A 59 -1.36 10.16 -14.62
C VAL A 59 0.07 10.49 -15.04
N ALA A 60 0.39 11.79 -15.03
CA ALA A 60 1.76 12.28 -14.91
C ALA A 60 2.14 12.25 -13.43
N VAL A 61 2.81 11.19 -12.96
CA VAL A 61 3.51 11.26 -11.66
C VAL A 61 4.89 11.86 -11.92
N ALA A 62 4.96 13.20 -11.93
CA ALA A 62 6.23 13.90 -11.82
C ALA A 62 6.44 14.25 -10.35
N LYS A 63 7.26 13.46 -9.66
CA LYS A 63 7.95 13.93 -8.45
C LYS A 63 9.44 13.74 -8.70
N GLU A 64 10.18 14.84 -8.84
CA GLU A 64 11.62 14.81 -8.59
C GLU A 64 11.82 14.45 -7.12
N VAL A 65 12.52 13.34 -6.89
CA VAL A 65 12.86 12.87 -5.56
C VAL A 65 14.27 13.38 -5.27
N GLU A 66 14.35 14.38 -4.39
CA GLU A 66 15.63 14.91 -3.94
C GLU A 66 16.28 13.96 -2.91
N PRO A 67 17.61 13.87 -2.84
CA PRO A 67 18.31 13.02 -1.86
C PRO A 67 17.87 13.25 -0.39
N GLU A 68 17.38 14.45 -0.06
CA GLU A 68 16.91 14.79 1.28
C GLU A 68 15.59 14.11 1.69
N ASP A 69 14.81 13.59 0.73
CA ASP A 69 13.59 12.81 1.01
C ASP A 69 13.91 11.50 1.77
N PHE A 70 15.17 11.04 1.72
CA PHE A 70 15.64 9.82 2.40
C PHE A 70 16.27 10.07 3.78
N THR A 71 16.77 11.28 4.06
CA THR A 71 17.55 11.55 5.29
C THR A 71 16.69 11.80 6.52
N ARG A 72 15.42 12.19 6.37
CA ARG A 72 14.51 12.51 7.50
C ARG A 72 14.15 11.34 8.41
N HIS A 73 14.41 10.09 8.02
CA HIS A 73 14.03 8.91 8.81
C HIS A 73 15.17 8.24 9.60
N GLN A 74 16.43 8.68 9.47
CA GLN A 74 17.51 8.14 10.31
C GLN A 74 17.60 8.78 11.70
N ASP A 75 17.25 10.06 11.85
CA ASP A 75 17.41 10.78 13.14
C ASP A 75 16.43 10.38 14.25
N ARG A 76 15.33 9.66 13.91
CA ARG A 76 14.40 9.15 14.94
C ARG A 76 14.81 7.81 15.55
N LEU A 77 15.80 7.12 14.98
CA LEU A 77 16.27 5.82 15.48
C LEU A 77 17.58 5.92 16.30
N THR A 78 18.23 7.09 16.35
CA THR A 78 19.53 7.29 17.01
C THR A 78 19.48 8.06 18.32
N HIS A 79 18.29 8.45 18.81
CA HIS A 79 18.15 9.07 20.13
C HIS A 79 17.39 8.18 21.11
N PRO A 80 18.04 7.69 22.19
CA PRO A 80 17.35 6.96 23.24
C PRO A 80 16.36 7.92 23.92
N ILE A 81 15.09 7.52 24.00
CA ILE A 81 14.12 8.17 24.89
C ILE A 81 14.67 7.99 26.31
N LYS A 82 15.28 9.04 26.87
CA LYS A 82 15.68 9.05 28.27
C LYS A 82 14.42 9.03 29.12
N ALA A 83 14.21 7.96 29.87
CA ALA A 83 13.27 7.94 30.99
C ALA A 83 13.89 8.75 32.13
N GLN A 84 13.24 9.86 32.49
CA GLN A 84 13.31 10.51 33.81
C GLN A 84 11.95 11.15 34.10
#